data_AF-W9X3X2-F1
#
_entry.id   AF-W9X3X2-F1
#
_cell.length_a   1.000
_cell.length_b   1.000
_cell.length_c   1.000
_cell.angle_alpha   90.00
_cell.angle_beta   90.00
_cell.angle_gamma   90.00
#
_symmetry.space_group_name_H-M   'P 1'
#
loop_
_entity.id
_entity.type
_entity.pdbx_description
1 polymer ?
#
loop_
_entity_poly.entity_id
_entity_poly.type
_entity_poly.pdbx_seq_one_letter_code
_entity_poly.pdbx_strand_id
1 'polypeptide(L)'
;GYCSRGIKCLHIHDPMKVSLCPSVLQNRHCIRGMSCNLSHVPTSKTTPTCTFFLAGRCDRSNCPFSHAQVEPWAAPCSDFALFGWCEKGASCRYRHLRQCREYARFGICYNTRCLHTHIDPA
;
A
#
# COMPACT_ATOMS: atom_id res chain seq x y z
N GLY A 1 -13.61 6.10 -9.51
CA GLY A 1 -14.02 6.07 -8.09
C GLY A 1 -15.20 7.00 -7.88
N TYR A 2 -16.16 6.58 -7.07
CA TYR A 2 -17.34 7.36 -6.67
C TYR A 2 -17.03 8.25 -5.46
N CYS A 3 -17.26 9.54 -5.60
CA CYS A 3 -17.19 10.52 -4.52
C CYS A 3 -18.58 11.08 -4.25
N SER A 4 -19.02 11.07 -2.99
CA SER A 4 -20.32 11.62 -2.57
C SER A 4 -20.49 13.11 -2.85
N ARG A 5 -19.38 13.84 -3.05
CA ARG A 5 -19.37 15.25 -3.46
C ARG A 5 -19.45 15.44 -4.99
N GLY A 6 -19.36 14.36 -5.76
CA GLY A 6 -19.43 14.37 -7.22
C GLY A 6 -18.45 15.37 -7.85
N ILE A 7 -18.92 16.07 -8.89
CA ILE A 7 -18.18 17.12 -9.60
C ILE A 7 -17.87 18.36 -8.75
N LYS A 8 -18.50 18.51 -7.57
CA LYS A 8 -18.25 19.64 -6.66
C LYS A 8 -17.10 19.36 -5.68
N CYS A 9 -16.50 18.18 -5.75
CA CYS A 9 -15.35 17.86 -4.92
C CYS A 9 -14.14 18.67 -5.41
N LEU A 10 -13.50 19.41 -4.51
CA LEU A 10 -12.28 20.18 -4.81
C LEU A 10 -11.02 19.30 -4.86
N HIS A 11 -11.14 18.00 -4.57
CA HIS A 11 -10.01 17.07 -4.56
C HIS A 11 -9.84 16.35 -5.91
N ILE A 12 -8.58 16.08 -6.25
CA ILE A 12 -8.21 15.37 -7.47
C ILE A 12 -8.64 13.90 -7.35
N HIS A 13 -9.49 13.45 -8.27
CA HIS A 13 -9.92 12.05 -8.38
C HIS A 13 -9.16 11.35 -9.51
N ASP A 14 -7.86 11.19 -9.34
CA ASP A 14 -7.02 10.47 -10.29
C ASP A 14 -7.12 8.96 -10.02
N PRO A 15 -7.70 8.14 -10.93
CA PRO A 15 -7.83 6.70 -10.75
C PRO A 15 -6.49 5.97 -10.69
N MET A 16 -5.39 6.61 -11.08
CA MET A 16 -4.03 6.07 -10.97
C MET A 16 -3.37 6.41 -9.62
N LYS A 17 -3.97 7.31 -8.83
CA LYS A 17 -3.51 7.75 -7.50
C LYS A 17 -4.44 7.29 -6.39
N VAL A 18 -4.90 6.05 -6.49
CA VAL A 18 -5.70 5.38 -5.46
C VAL A 18 -5.02 4.09 -5.03
N SER A 19 -5.21 3.72 -3.77
CA SER A 19 -4.64 2.49 -3.22
C SER A 19 -5.10 1.24 -3.97
N LEU A 20 -4.24 0.22 -4.00
CA LEU A 20 -4.57 -1.09 -4.58
C LEU A 20 -5.68 -1.76 -3.75
N CYS A 21 -6.67 -2.33 -4.44
CA CYS A 21 -7.74 -3.08 -3.80
C CYS A 21 -7.18 -4.27 -3.01
N PRO A 22 -7.53 -4.41 -1.72
CA PRO A 22 -7.07 -5.53 -0.89
C PRO A 22 -7.42 -6.90 -1.49
N SER A 23 -8.58 -7.03 -2.14
CA SER A 23 -8.97 -8.28 -2.81
C SER A 23 -8.01 -8.64 -3.93
N VAL A 24 -7.62 -7.65 -4.75
CA VAL A 24 -6.66 -7.86 -5.84
C VAL A 24 -5.28 -8.24 -5.30
N LEU A 25 -4.81 -7.57 -4.23
CA LEU A 25 -3.55 -7.92 -3.58
C LEU A 25 -3.54 -9.35 -3.02
N GLN A 26 -4.68 -9.83 -2.52
CA GLN A 26 -4.85 -11.18 -2.01
C GLN A 26 -5.17 -12.21 -3.10
N ASN A 27 -5.14 -11.82 -4.37
CA ASN A 27 -5.55 -12.64 -5.52
C ASN A 27 -6.97 -13.21 -5.38
N ARG A 28 -7.90 -12.39 -4.86
CA ARG A 28 -9.32 -12.70 -4.67
C ARG A 28 -10.18 -11.83 -5.56
N HIS A 29 -11.33 -12.37 -5.98
CA HIS A 29 -12.34 -11.60 -6.70
C HIS A 29 -12.89 -10.46 -5.84
N CYS A 30 -12.91 -9.23 -6.38
CA CYS A 30 -13.51 -8.09 -5.70
C CYS A 30 -15.02 -8.09 -5.90
N ILE A 31 -15.79 -8.24 -4.81
CA ILE A 31 -17.27 -8.24 -4.84
C ILE A 31 -17.86 -6.94 -5.38
N ARG A 32 -17.13 -5.82 -5.27
CA ARG A 32 -17.58 -4.52 -5.78
C ARG A 32 -17.38 -4.38 -7.28
N GLY A 33 -16.61 -5.27 -7.91
CA GLY A 33 -16.37 -5.28 -9.36
C GLY A 33 -15.99 -3.90 -9.89
N MET A 34 -16.69 -3.45 -10.94
CA MET A 34 -16.48 -2.14 -11.58
C MET A 34 -16.87 -0.95 -10.69
N SER A 35 -17.65 -1.17 -9.63
CA SER A 35 -18.03 -0.13 -8.66
C SER A 35 -17.01 0.03 -7.52
N CYS A 36 -15.88 -0.67 -7.58
CA CYS A 36 -14.80 -0.50 -6.60
C CYS A 36 -14.11 0.86 -6.77
N ASN A 37 -13.91 1.57 -5.66
CA ASN A 37 -13.24 2.88 -5.66
C ASN A 37 -11.71 2.79 -5.57
N LEU A 38 -11.16 1.58 -5.56
CA LEU A 38 -9.73 1.30 -5.44
C LEU A 38 -9.18 0.82 -6.78
N SER A 39 -7.86 0.84 -6.92
CA SER A 39 -7.22 0.33 -8.14
C SER A 39 -7.34 -1.19 -8.19
N HIS A 40 -7.66 -1.72 -9.37
CA HIS A 40 -7.58 -3.16 -9.68
C HIS A 40 -6.37 -3.51 -10.56
N VAL A 41 -5.51 -2.54 -10.82
CA VAL A 41 -4.27 -2.72 -11.59
C VAL A 41 -3.09 -2.59 -10.62
N PRO A 42 -2.41 -3.69 -10.28
CA PRO A 42 -1.19 -3.66 -9.50
C PRO A 42 -0.11 -2.88 -10.27
N THR A 43 0.49 -1.89 -9.62
CA THR A 43 1.62 -1.12 -10.18
C THR A 43 2.67 -0.94 -9.10
N SER A 44 3.90 -0.62 -9.47
CA SER A 44 4.94 -0.34 -8.48
C SER A 44 4.60 0.83 -7.54
N LYS A 45 3.69 1.73 -7.95
CA LYS A 45 3.20 2.87 -7.18
C LYS A 45 2.19 2.49 -6.10
N THR A 46 1.39 1.44 -6.33
CA THR A 46 0.25 1.06 -5.47
C THR A 46 0.45 -0.26 -4.75
N THR A 47 1.45 -1.05 -5.17
CA THR A 47 1.75 -2.36 -4.60
C THR A 47 2.68 -2.24 -3.37
N PRO A 48 2.32 -2.86 -2.23
CA PRO A 48 3.18 -2.90 -1.06
C PRO A 48 4.43 -3.75 -1.29
N THR A 49 5.49 -3.44 -0.54
CA THR A 49 6.76 -4.18 -0.59
C THR A 49 6.58 -5.60 -0.05
N CYS A 50 7.20 -6.57 -0.72
CA CYS A 50 7.22 -7.96 -0.27
C CYS A 50 8.19 -8.10 0.91
N THR A 51 7.67 -8.32 2.12
CA THR A 51 8.49 -8.52 3.33
C THR A 51 9.37 -9.77 3.22
N PHE A 52 8.88 -10.83 2.57
CA PHE A 52 9.67 -12.03 2.31
C PHE A 52 10.83 -11.77 1.35
N PHE A 53 10.64 -10.93 0.32
CA PHE A 53 11.71 -10.56 -0.59
C PHE A 53 12.79 -9.73 0.11
N LEU A 54 12.38 -8.76 0.95
CA LEU A 54 13.31 -7.99 1.77
C LEU A 54 14.12 -8.88 2.71
N ALA A 55 13.51 -9.95 3.22
CA ALA A 55 14.20 -10.92 4.05
C ALA A 55 15.00 -11.98 3.25
N GLY A 56 15.07 -11.89 1.93
CA GLY A 56 15.77 -12.85 1.06
C GLY A 56 15.09 -14.24 0.96
N ARG A 57 13.80 -14.33 1.30
CA ARG A 57 13.05 -15.59 1.44
C ARG A 57 11.90 -15.76 0.42
N CYS A 58 11.73 -14.81 -0.52
CA CYS A 58 10.69 -14.93 -1.54
C CYS A 58 11.24 -15.60 -2.80
N ASP A 59 10.58 -16.68 -3.23
CA ASP A 59 10.89 -17.48 -4.42
C ASP A 59 9.79 -17.41 -5.51
N ARG A 60 8.74 -16.64 -5.27
CA ARG A 60 7.60 -16.53 -6.18
C ARG A 60 7.96 -15.68 -7.41
N SER A 61 7.88 -16.30 -8.59
CA SER A 61 8.07 -15.61 -9.88
C SER A 61 6.99 -14.56 -10.16
N ASN A 62 5.75 -14.82 -9.78
CA ASN A 62 4.62 -13.90 -9.91
C ASN A 62 4.13 -13.40 -8.54
N CYS A 63 5.04 -12.78 -7.78
CA CYS A 63 4.71 -12.26 -6.47
C CYS A 63 3.72 -11.07 -6.58
N PRO A 64 2.58 -11.07 -5.86
CA PRO A 64 1.64 -9.95 -5.90
C PRO A 64 2.14 -8.71 -5.15
N PHE A 65 3.30 -8.81 -4.49
CA PHE A 65 3.97 -7.75 -3.74
C PHE A 65 5.21 -7.26 -4.50
N SER A 66 5.61 -6.01 -4.28
CA SER A 66 6.74 -5.40 -4.98
C SER A 66 8.07 -5.95 -4.49
N HIS A 67 8.92 -6.37 -5.42
CA HIS A 67 10.33 -6.72 -5.19
C HIS A 67 11.24 -5.50 -5.42
N ALA A 68 10.87 -4.34 -4.86
CA ALA A 68 11.72 -3.16 -4.89
C ALA A 68 12.97 -3.36 -4.03
N GLN A 69 14.13 -2.96 -4.54
CA GLN A 69 15.39 -2.98 -3.81
C GLN A 69 15.43 -1.82 -2.82
N VAL A 70 14.87 -2.05 -1.63
CA VAL A 70 14.95 -1.13 -0.49
C VAL A 70 15.57 -1.84 0.69
N GLU A 71 16.27 -1.11 1.55
CA GLU A 71 16.83 -1.67 2.77
C GLU A 71 15.71 -2.25 3.67
N PRO A 72 15.88 -3.45 4.26
CA PRO A 72 14.87 -4.04 5.16
C PRO A 72 14.49 -3.12 6.34
N TRP A 73 15.47 -2.33 6.78
CA TRP A 73 15.37 -1.39 7.90
C TRP A 73 14.92 0.02 7.48
N ALA A 74 14.71 0.27 6.18
CA ALA A 74 14.31 1.59 5.71
C ALA A 74 13.00 2.03 6.39
N ALA A 75 12.84 3.33 6.59
CA ALA A 75 11.58 3.84 7.14
C ALA A 75 10.41 3.51 6.20
N PRO A 76 9.17 3.40 6.74
CA PRO A 76 7.98 3.31 5.90
C PRO A 76 7.81 4.57 5.05
N CYS A 77 7.38 4.41 3.80
CA CYS A 77 7.05 5.52 2.92
C CYS A 77 5.79 6.23 3.44
N SER A 78 5.89 7.54 3.71
CA SER A 78 4.76 8.29 4.26
C SER A 78 3.59 8.42 3.28
N ASP A 79 3.87 8.70 2.00
CA ASP A 79 2.82 8.81 0.97
C ASP A 79 2.06 7.49 0.82
N PHE A 80 2.81 6.39 0.75
CA PHE A 80 2.20 5.07 0.64
C PHE A 80 1.41 4.70 1.89
N ALA A 81 1.91 4.99 3.09
CA ALA A 81 1.20 4.68 4.33
C ALA A 81 -0.10 5.49 4.48
N LEU A 82 -0.10 6.74 4.03
CA LEU A 82 -1.25 7.65 4.15
C LEU A 82 -2.28 7.46 3.03
N PHE A 83 -1.82 7.33 1.79
CA PHE A 83 -2.69 7.32 0.61
C PHE A 83 -2.81 5.95 -0.05
N GLY A 84 -1.96 5.00 0.32
CA GLY A 84 -1.84 3.69 -0.33
C GLY A 84 -1.25 3.73 -1.73
N TRP A 85 -0.62 4.85 -2.11
CA TRP A 85 0.11 5.00 -3.36
C TRP A 85 1.31 5.94 -3.17
N CYS A 86 2.34 5.79 -3.99
CA CYS A 86 3.52 6.67 -4.01
C CYS A 86 3.95 6.96 -5.44
N GLU A 87 4.19 8.23 -5.76
CA GLU A 87 4.61 8.67 -7.10
C GLU A 87 5.95 8.03 -7.53
N LYS A 88 6.84 7.78 -6.57
CA LYS A 88 8.18 7.20 -6.83
C LYS A 88 8.14 5.71 -7.20
N GLY A 89 7.06 5.00 -6.88
CA GLY A 89 6.89 3.58 -7.20
C GLY A 89 8.11 2.72 -6.85
N ALA A 90 8.62 1.97 -7.84
CA ALA A 90 9.79 1.10 -7.68
C ALA A 90 11.10 1.84 -7.34
N SER A 91 11.19 3.13 -7.65
CA SER A 91 12.35 3.97 -7.33
C SER A 91 12.27 4.59 -5.93
N CYS A 92 11.20 4.29 -5.17
CA CYS A 92 11.08 4.73 -3.79
C CYS A 92 12.14 4.05 -2.91
N ARG A 93 12.87 4.83 -2.11
CA ARG A 93 13.90 4.32 -1.18
C ARG A 93 13.34 3.91 0.19
N TYR A 94 12.02 3.89 0.33
CA TYR A 94 11.30 3.61 1.57
C TYR A 94 10.37 2.42 1.37
N ARG A 95 10.06 1.68 2.45
CA ARG A 95 9.18 0.51 2.37
C ARG A 95 7.73 0.92 2.16
N HIS A 96 7.07 0.32 1.16
CA HIS A 96 5.63 0.48 0.95
C HIS A 96 4.87 -0.52 1.83
N LEU A 97 4.41 -0.07 3.00
CA LEU A 97 3.71 -0.92 3.97
C LEU A 97 2.24 -0.54 4.08
N ARG A 98 1.34 -1.53 4.14
CA ARG A 98 -0.08 -1.34 4.44
C ARG A 98 -0.36 -1.50 5.93
N GLN A 99 0.38 -0.76 6.76
CA GLN A 99 0.30 -0.84 8.21
C GLN A 99 0.48 0.54 8.82
N CYS A 100 0.26 0.68 10.14
CA CYS A 100 0.45 1.94 10.84
C CYS A 100 1.90 2.41 10.66
N ARG A 101 2.09 3.65 10.20
CA ARG A 101 3.43 4.23 9.96
C ARG A 101 4.25 4.30 11.26
N GLU A 102 3.64 4.78 12.34
CA GLU A 102 4.28 4.94 13.65
C GLU A 102 4.70 3.57 14.20
N TYR A 103 3.78 2.61 14.20
CA TYR A 103 4.07 1.23 14.66
C TYR A 103 5.16 0.57 13.80
N ALA A 104 5.06 0.70 12.47
CA ALA A 104 6.05 0.13 11.55
C ALA A 104 7.47 0.70 11.72
N ARG A 105 7.56 1.93 12.22
CA ARG A 105 8.82 2.65 12.37
C ARG A 105 9.42 2.45 13.76
N PHE A 106 8.60 2.44 14.80
CA PHE A 106 9.06 2.48 16.19
C PHE A 106 8.67 1.26 17.02
N GLY A 107 7.82 0.37 16.49
CA GLY A 107 7.20 -0.73 17.24
C GLY A 107 6.12 -0.26 18.23
N ILE A 108 5.80 1.04 18.26
CA ILE A 108 4.84 1.62 19.20
C ILE A 108 3.96 2.62 18.45
N CYS A 109 2.66 2.60 18.75
CA CYS A 109 1.68 3.58 18.29
C CYS A 109 0.84 4.04 19.47
N TYR A 110 0.91 5.33 19.81
CA TYR A 110 0.18 5.92 20.95
C TYR A 110 -1.30 6.18 20.65
N ASN A 111 -1.72 6.07 19.39
CA ASN A 111 -3.12 6.21 19.03
C ASN A 111 -3.88 4.93 19.39
N THR A 112 -4.59 4.95 20.51
CA THR A 112 -5.41 3.84 21.02
C THR A 112 -6.58 3.46 20.11
N ARG A 113 -6.94 4.32 19.16
CA ARG A 113 -7.98 4.07 18.13
C ARG A 113 -7.38 4.00 16.72
N CYS A 114 -6.11 3.63 16.59
CA CYS A 114 -5.48 3.45 15.29
C CYS A 114 -6.24 2.40 14.46
N LEU A 115 -6.70 2.78 13.27
CA LEU A 115 -7.43 1.89 12.35
C LEU A 115 -6.51 1.12 11.41
N HIS A 116 -5.20 1.40 11.45
CA HIS A 116 -4.21 0.69 10.65
C HIS A 116 -3.74 -0.57 11.37
N THR A 117 -3.28 -1.56 10.62
CA THR A 117 -2.73 -2.79 11.18
C THR A 117 -1.42 -2.52 11.92
N HIS A 118 -1.24 -3.19 13.06
CA HIS A 118 0.02 -3.22 13.83
C HIS A 118 0.59 -4.63 13.67
N ILE A 119 1.62 -4.77 12.85
CA ILE A 119 2.31 -6.04 12.60
C ILE A 119 3.76 -5.81 13.01
N ASP A 120 4.27 -6.71 13.85
CA ASP A 120 5.64 -6.61 14.32
C ASP A 120 6.62 -6.65 13.14
N PRO A 121 7.62 -5.77 13.11
CA PRO A 121 8.69 -5.87 12.14
C PRO A 121 9.43 -7.20 12.37
N ALA A 122 9.33 -8.11 11.39
CA ALA A 122 10.03 -9.38 11.37
C ALA A 122 11.52 -9.22 11.03
#